data_AF-A0A917KTU1-F1
#
_entry.id   AF-A0A917KTU1-F1
#
_cell.length_a   1.000
_cell.length_b   1.000
_cell.length_c   1.000
_cell.angle_alpha   90.00
_cell.angle_beta   90.00
_cell.angle_gamma   90.00
#
_symmetry.space_group_name_H-M   'P 1'
#
loop_
_entity.id
_entity.type
_entity.pdbx_description
1 polymer ?
#
loop_
_entity_poly.entity_id
_entity_poly.type
_entity_poly.pdbx_seq_one_letter_code
_entity_poly.pdbx_strand_id
1 'polypeptide(L)'
;MFADLGFHPGKVYAVIGGLSEFLGGLGLAFGLLTPLAAAALIGVMLNAMVTVSGAHGLWDADGGVEYNVTICVVALAVAAIGPGRLALDRLLPWGKGGWGEAAVALGLGGVGAAIALSL
;
A
#
# COMPACT_ATOMS: atom_id res chain seq x y z
N MET A 1 0.41 4.03 -20.40
CA MET A 1 1.15 3.58 -19.21
C MET A 1 0.47 2.40 -18.53
N PHE A 2 -0.61 2.52 -17.75
CA PHE A 2 -1.22 1.35 -17.08
C PHE A 2 -1.77 0.27 -18.02
N ALA A 3 -2.29 0.64 -19.20
CA ALA A 3 -2.68 -0.33 -20.23
C ALA A 3 -1.47 -1.06 -20.84
N ASP A 4 -0.33 -0.37 -20.96
CA ASP A 4 0.94 -0.96 -21.44
C ASP A 4 1.58 -1.87 -20.38
N LEU A 5 1.22 -1.69 -19.11
CA LEU A 5 1.61 -2.53 -17.97
C LEU A 5 0.67 -3.73 -17.76
N GLY A 6 -0.33 -3.94 -18.64
CA GLY A 6 -1.23 -5.09 -18.62
C GLY A 6 -2.61 -4.85 -18.01
N PHE A 7 -2.84 -3.72 -17.33
CA PHE A 7 -4.14 -3.43 -16.68
C PHE A 7 -5.22 -3.03 -17.69
N HIS A 8 -6.33 -3.75 -17.72
CA HIS A 8 -7.46 -3.44 -18.60
C HIS A 8 -8.77 -3.28 -17.83
N PRO A 9 -9.42 -2.10 -17.87
CA PRO A 9 -9.07 -0.87 -18.59
C PRO A 9 -8.06 0.02 -17.83
N GLY A 10 -6.90 0.29 -18.43
CA GLY A 10 -5.76 0.96 -17.75
C GLY A 10 -6.03 2.36 -17.19
N LYS A 11 -6.97 3.14 -17.74
CA LYS A 11 -7.35 4.45 -17.15
C LYS A 11 -8.04 4.28 -15.78
N VAL A 12 -8.84 3.23 -15.61
CA VAL A 12 -9.55 2.97 -14.36
C VAL A 12 -8.54 2.56 -13.28
N TYR A 13 -7.63 1.64 -13.61
CA TYR A 13 -6.55 1.25 -12.70
C TYR A 13 -5.58 2.38 -12.36
N ALA A 14 -5.32 3.29 -13.31
CA ALA A 14 -4.52 4.49 -13.04
C ALA A 14 -5.18 5.40 -11.99
N VAL A 15 -6.50 5.62 -12.12
CA VAL A 15 -7.26 6.45 -11.17
C VAL A 15 -7.37 5.75 -9.82
N ILE A 16 -7.68 4.45 -9.80
CA ILE A 16 -7.77 3.68 -8.56
C ILE A 16 -6.41 3.63 -7.85
N GLY A 17 -5.33 3.35 -8.58
CA GLY A 17 -3.97 3.33 -8.05
C GLY A 17 -3.57 4.68 -7.47
N GLY A 18 -3.72 5.76 -8.24
CA GLY A 18 -3.40 7.12 -7.79
C GLY A 18 -4.23 7.57 -6.58
N LEU A 19 -5.53 7.28 -6.57
CA LEU A 19 -6.39 7.58 -5.42
C LEU A 19 -6.01 6.74 -4.20
N SER A 20 -5.68 5.46 -4.38
CA SER A 20 -5.28 4.56 -3.29
C SER A 20 -3.97 5.00 -2.67
N GLU A 21 -3.02 5.45 -3.48
CA GLU A 21 -1.73 5.95 -3.02
C GLU A 21 -1.88 7.29 -2.30
N PHE A 22 -2.64 8.23 -2.88
CA PHE A 22 -2.87 9.54 -2.28
C PHE A 22 -3.68 9.45 -0.98
N LEU A 23 -4.81 8.74 -0.99
CA LEU A 23 -5.66 8.59 0.19
C LEU A 23 -5.03 7.68 1.24
N GLY A 24 -4.31 6.63 0.84
CA GLY A 24 -3.55 5.77 1.74
C GLY A 24 -2.43 6.53 2.44
N GLY A 25 -1.69 7.37 1.70
CA GLY A 25 -0.66 8.25 2.26
C GLY A 25 -1.22 9.27 3.23
N LEU A 26 -2.34 9.94 2.88
CA LEU A 26 -3.02 10.87 3.79
C LEU A 26 -3.58 10.17 5.03
N GLY A 27 -4.17 8.99 4.86
CA GLY A 27 -4.67 8.16 5.94
C GLY A 27 -3.57 7.79 6.93
N LEU A 28 -2.39 7.38 6.44
CA LEU A 28 -1.24 7.11 7.28
C LEU A 28 -0.67 8.38 7.95
N ALA A 29 -0.59 9.49 7.22
CA ALA A 29 -0.06 10.75 7.73
C ALA A 29 -0.90 11.32 8.89
N PHE A 30 -2.24 11.23 8.78
CA PHE A 30 -3.16 11.69 9.81
C PHE A 30 -3.55 10.60 10.82
N GLY A 31 -3.09 9.36 10.63
CA GLY A 31 -3.49 8.20 11.43
C GLY A 31 -5.00 7.97 11.40
N LEU A 32 -5.60 8.00 10.22
CA LEU A 32 -7.02 7.71 9.98
C LEU A 32 -7.14 6.37 9.26
N LEU A 33 -7.95 5.46 9.80
CA LEU A 33 -8.10 4.09 9.31
C LEU A 33 -6.75 3.40 9.07
N THR A 34 -5.83 3.54 10.03
CA THR A 34 -4.40 3.14 9.92
C THR A 34 -4.15 1.79 9.23
N PRO A 35 -4.82 0.68 9.60
CA PRO A 35 -4.61 -0.62 8.94
C PRO A 35 -5.10 -0.66 7.48
N LEU A 36 -6.19 0.05 7.15
CA LEU A 36 -6.72 0.15 5.79
C LEU A 36 -5.85 1.05 4.91
N ALA A 37 -5.38 2.18 5.47
CA ALA A 37 -4.44 3.07 4.79
C ALA A 37 -3.12 2.35 4.47
N ALA A 38 -2.61 1.56 5.42
CA ALA A 38 -1.45 0.70 5.21
C ALA A 38 -1.72 -0.38 4.15
N ALA A 39 -2.89 -1.04 4.17
CA ALA A 39 -3.28 -2.02 3.16
C ALA A 39 -3.29 -1.42 1.74
N ALA A 40 -3.83 -0.21 1.58
CA ALA A 40 -3.88 0.48 0.30
C ALA A 40 -2.47 0.74 -0.25
N LEU A 41 -1.55 1.27 0.57
CA LEU A 41 -0.17 1.48 0.14
C LEU A 41 0.56 0.17 -0.18
N ILE A 42 0.43 -0.86 0.67
CA ILE A 42 1.03 -2.18 0.43
C ILE A 42 0.54 -2.75 -0.91
N GLY A 43 -0.76 -2.68 -1.18
CA GLY A 43 -1.33 -3.18 -2.43
C GLY A 43 -0.79 -2.45 -3.67
N VAL A 44 -0.72 -1.12 -3.63
CA VAL A 44 -0.19 -0.31 -4.75
C VAL A 44 1.30 -0.58 -4.97
N MET A 45 2.09 -0.66 -3.90
CA MET A 45 3.53 -0.95 -3.99
C MET A 45 3.80 -2.37 -4.48
N LEU A 46 3.02 -3.37 -4.08
CA LEU A 46 3.11 -4.73 -4.63
C LEU A 46 2.81 -4.75 -6.13
N ASN A 47 1.78 -4.02 -6.55
CA ASN A 47 1.43 -3.90 -7.96
C ASN A 47 2.56 -3.25 -8.77
N ALA A 48 3.16 -2.17 -8.24
CA ALA A 48 4.29 -1.50 -8.85
C ALA A 48 5.55 -2.39 -8.91
N MET A 49 5.81 -3.20 -7.88
CA MET A 49 6.90 -4.17 -7.89
C MET A 49 6.71 -5.23 -8.99
N VAL A 50 5.51 -5.77 -9.16
CA VAL A 50 5.26 -6.81 -10.17
C VAL A 50 5.31 -6.24 -11.59
N THR A 51 4.81 -5.03 -11.79
CA THR A 51 4.61 -4.48 -13.13
C THR A 51 5.77 -3.65 -13.66
N VAL A 52 6.54 -3.01 -12.77
CA VAL A 52 7.60 -2.06 -13.15
C VAL A 52 8.94 -2.48 -12.56
N SER A 53 9.07 -2.44 -11.23
CA SER A 53 10.39 -2.46 -10.58
C SER A 53 11.02 -3.85 -10.49
N GLY A 54 10.22 -4.92 -10.53
CA GLY A 54 10.69 -6.30 -10.33
C GLY A 54 11.65 -6.79 -11.41
N ALA A 55 11.58 -6.23 -12.63
CA ALA A 55 12.49 -6.56 -13.73
C ALA A 55 13.85 -5.86 -13.62
N HIS A 56 13.97 -4.81 -12.79
CA HIS A 56 15.11 -3.91 -12.73
C HIS A 56 16.07 -4.22 -11.57
N GLY A 57 15.84 -5.30 -10.83
CA GLY A 57 16.69 -5.73 -9.72
C GLY A 57 16.34 -5.04 -8.40
N LEU A 58 17.33 -4.94 -7.49
CA LEU A 58 17.10 -4.47 -6.12
C LEU A 58 17.14 -2.95 -6.01
N TRP A 59 18.15 -2.31 -6.57
CA TRP A 59 18.48 -0.90 -6.27
C TRP A 59 17.59 0.09 -7.01
N ASP A 60 17.07 1.08 -6.28
CA ASP A 60 16.22 2.13 -6.86
C ASP A 60 16.96 2.96 -7.92
N ALA A 61 18.29 3.07 -7.79
CA ALA A 61 19.15 3.74 -8.78
C ALA A 61 19.00 3.17 -10.21
N ASP A 62 18.69 1.88 -10.32
CA ASP A 62 18.45 1.18 -11.58
C ASP A 62 16.95 1.00 -11.90
N GLY A 63 16.06 1.58 -11.09
CA GLY A 63 14.61 1.39 -11.16
C GLY A 63 14.11 0.14 -10.43
N GLY A 64 14.92 -0.45 -9.54
CA GLY A 64 14.65 -1.66 -8.79
C GLY A 64 13.60 -1.50 -7.67
N VAL A 65 13.40 -2.58 -6.91
CA VAL A 65 12.29 -2.69 -5.94
C VAL A 65 12.53 -2.03 -4.58
N GLU A 66 13.73 -1.55 -4.28
CA GLU A 66 14.14 -1.02 -2.97
C GLU A 66 13.17 0.01 -2.40
N TYR A 67 12.76 0.99 -3.20
CA TYR A 67 11.84 2.04 -2.78
C TYR A 67 10.47 1.45 -2.40
N ASN A 68 9.90 0.60 -3.26
CA ASN A 68 8.59 0.00 -3.05
C ASN A 68 8.59 -0.92 -1.82
N VAL A 69 9.65 -1.72 -1.64
CA VAL A 69 9.84 -2.57 -0.46
C VAL A 69 9.92 -1.73 0.80
N THR A 70 10.66 -0.62 0.76
CA THR A 70 10.81 0.29 1.90
C THR A 70 9.45 0.87 2.32
N ILE A 71 8.64 1.34 1.37
CA ILE A 71 7.29 1.83 1.66
C ILE A 71 6.41 0.73 2.26
N CYS A 72 6.43 -0.48 1.70
CA CYS A 72 5.68 -1.61 2.26
C CYS A 72 6.07 -1.90 3.71
N VAL A 73 7.38 -1.96 4.00
CA VAL A 73 7.90 -2.24 5.35
C VAL A 73 7.49 -1.13 6.32
N VAL A 74 7.61 0.14 5.92
CA VAL A 74 7.20 1.27 6.75
C VAL A 74 5.70 1.26 7.01
N ALA A 75 4.88 1.05 5.98
CA ALA A 75 3.42 0.96 6.13
C ALA A 75 3.01 -0.18 7.06
N LEU A 76 3.64 -1.35 6.92
CA LEU A 76 3.41 -2.51 7.79
C LEU A 76 3.85 -2.22 9.23
N ALA A 77 5.00 -1.58 9.42
CA ALA A 77 5.49 -1.19 10.73
C ALA A 77 4.54 -0.19 11.41
N VAL A 78 3.99 0.78 10.68
CA VAL A 78 3.01 1.72 11.24
C VAL A 78 1.71 1.00 11.60
N ALA A 79 1.23 0.06 10.78
CA ALA A 79 0.08 -0.78 11.13
C ALA A 79 0.35 -1.63 12.38
N ALA A 80 1.57 -2.14 12.54
CA ALA A 80 1.97 -2.94 13.70
C ALA A 80 2.14 -2.10 14.98
N ILE A 81 2.71 -0.90 14.88
CA ILE A 81 2.90 0.03 16.01
C ILE A 81 1.54 0.63 16.42
N GLY A 82 0.66 0.87 15.46
CA GLY A 82 -0.64 1.47 15.66
C GLY A 82 -0.63 3.01 15.59
N PRO A 83 -1.82 3.62 15.66
CA PRO A 83 -2.03 5.05 15.59
C PRO A 83 -1.36 5.76 16.77
N GLY A 84 -0.45 6.67 16.45
CA GLY A 84 0.24 7.49 17.45
C GLY A 84 -0.69 8.43 18.22
N ARG A 85 -0.16 9.13 19.22
CA ARG A 85 -0.94 10.04 20.09
C ARG A 85 -1.68 11.18 19.36
N LEU A 86 -1.23 11.52 18.15
CA LEU A 86 -1.78 12.58 17.29
C LEU A 86 -2.75 12.06 16.21
N ALA A 87 -3.01 10.74 16.18
CA ALA A 87 -3.87 10.14 15.18
C ALA A 87 -5.34 10.56 15.35
N LEU A 88 -6.01 10.81 14.21
CA LEU A 88 -7.46 11.08 14.18
C LEU A 88 -8.28 9.84 14.60
N ASP A 89 -7.77 8.62 14.38
CA ASP A 89 -8.41 7.37 14.83
C ASP A 89 -8.46 7.19 16.35
N ARG A 90 -7.91 8.11 17.14
CA ARG A 90 -7.85 7.96 18.60
C ARG A 90 -9.23 7.74 19.25
N LEU A 91 -10.29 8.25 18.64
CA LEU A 91 -11.67 8.11 19.13
C LEU A 91 -12.39 6.88 18.55
N LEU A 92 -11.80 6.20 17.57
CA LEU A 92 -12.37 5.00 16.98
C LEU A 92 -11.97 3.75 17.81
N PRO A 93 -12.87 2.77 17.96
CA PRO A 93 -12.58 1.54 18.70
C PRO A 93 -11.64 0.58 17.95
N TRP A 94 -11.34 0.87 16.67
CA TRP A 94 -10.56 0.04 15.76
C TRP A 94 -9.09 0.47 15.75
N GLY A 95 -8.19 -0.46 15.42
CA GLY A 95 -6.89 -0.11 14.85
C GLY A 95 -5.89 0.30 15.89
N LYS A 96 -5.87 -0.35 17.06
CA LYS A 96 -4.98 -0.01 18.18
C LYS A 96 -3.52 -0.43 17.97
N GLY A 97 -3.17 -0.91 16.78
CA GLY A 97 -1.89 -1.55 16.49
C GLY A 97 -1.85 -3.01 16.93
N GLY A 98 -0.72 -3.65 16.65
CA GLY A 98 -0.43 -5.04 16.93
C GLY A 98 -0.29 -5.90 15.68
N TRP A 99 0.22 -7.12 15.86
CA TRP A 99 0.46 -8.07 14.78
C TRP A 99 -0.82 -8.49 14.03
N GLY A 100 -1.99 -8.43 14.67
CA GLY A 100 -3.27 -8.69 14.01
C GLY A 100 -3.61 -7.64 12.96
N GLU A 101 -3.47 -6.36 13.29
CA GLU A 101 -3.72 -5.25 12.35
C GLU A 101 -2.68 -5.23 11.22
N ALA A 102 -1.41 -5.53 11.54
CA ALA A 102 -0.37 -5.69 10.53
C ALA A 102 -0.66 -6.85 9.56
N ALA A 103 -1.11 -8.00 10.08
CA ALA A 103 -1.49 -9.14 9.26
C ALA A 103 -2.72 -8.84 8.39
N VAL A 104 -3.70 -8.11 8.92
CA VAL A 104 -4.85 -7.62 8.15
C VAL A 104 -4.40 -6.66 7.05
N ALA A 105 -3.53 -5.70 7.36
CA ALA A 105 -3.02 -4.75 6.38
C ALA A 105 -2.27 -5.46 5.24
N LEU A 106 -1.38 -6.39 5.59
CA LEU A 106 -0.64 -7.19 4.62
C LEU A 106 -1.57 -8.09 3.79
N GLY A 107 -2.52 -8.75 4.45
CA GLY A 107 -3.47 -9.65 3.80
C GLY A 107 -4.39 -8.92 2.83
N LEU A 108 -5.00 -7.81 3.25
CA LEU A 108 -5.86 -6.99 2.41
C LEU A 108 -5.08 -6.34 1.26
N GLY A 109 -3.90 -5.78 1.54
CA GLY A 109 -3.04 -5.20 0.51
C GLY A 109 -2.60 -6.25 -0.53
N GLY A 110 -2.19 -7.42 -0.06
CA GLY A 110 -1.80 -8.54 -0.93
C GLY A 110 -2.94 -9.08 -1.78
N VAL A 111 -4.13 -9.28 -1.18
CA VAL A 111 -5.33 -9.70 -1.93
C VAL A 111 -5.74 -8.64 -2.94
N GLY A 112 -5.73 -7.36 -2.57
CA GLY A 112 -6.03 -6.25 -3.48
C GLY A 112 -5.08 -6.20 -4.67
N ALA A 113 -3.78 -6.37 -4.43
CA ALA A 113 -2.78 -6.45 -5.49
C ALA A 113 -3.01 -7.67 -6.40
N ALA A 114 -3.25 -8.85 -5.82
CA ALA A 114 -3.49 -10.07 -6.60
C ALA A 114 -4.73 -9.95 -7.49
N ILE A 115 -5.83 -9.39 -6.96
CA ILE A 115 -7.04 -9.14 -7.74
C ILE A 115 -6.73 -8.18 -8.90
N ALA A 116 -6.05 -7.06 -8.60
CA ALA A 116 -5.72 -6.08 -9.63
C ALA A 116 -4.85 -6.68 -10.75
N LEU A 117 -3.87 -7.52 -10.41
CA LEU A 117 -2.99 -8.21 -11.36
C LEU A 117 -3.69 -9.33 -12.15
N SER A 118 -4.82 -9.84 -11.66
CA SER A 118 -5.58 -10.93 -12.30
C SER A 118 -6.63 -10.47 -13.31
N LEU A 119 -6.87 -9.15 -13.40
CA LEU A 119 -7.90 -8.50 -14.22
C LEU A 119 -7.28 -7.70 -15.36
#